data_AF-A0AA35S4P6-F1
#
_entry.id   AF-A0AA35S4P6-F1
#
_cell.length_a   1.000
_cell.length_b   1.000
_cell.length_c   1.000
_cell.angle_alpha   90.00
_cell.angle_beta   90.00
_cell.angle_gamma   90.00
#
_symmetry.space_group_name_H-M   'P 1'
#
loop_
_entity.id
_entity.type
_entity.pdbx_description
1 polymer ?
#
loop_
_entity_poly.entity_id
_entity_poly.type
_entity_poly.pdbx_seq_one_letter_code
_entity_poly.pdbx_strand_id
1 'polypeptide(L)'
;MPTALNSLEPFRDMDYTRMLERLLLLALPNHVFWLLFFYFFFHSCMNLVGELLRFADREFYGDWWNSDSIQQFWKMWNIPVHRWAIRHIYHPLKLRGWHRGMATMMVFFLSAFFHEYLVSIPLLMLRPWAFTAMLFQIPLGIITAIPFFKGQLGNVIVWSSIVLGQPVAILMYMHDYYWTNWNNLTYNGTTTTA
;
A
#
# COMPACT_ATOMS: atom_id res chain seq x y z
N MET A 1 -4.66 15.86 19.49
CA MET A 1 -4.87 15.63 18.04
C MET A 1 -6.21 16.24 17.63
N PRO A 2 -6.24 17.47 17.07
CA PRO A 2 -7.49 18.13 16.69
C PRO A 2 -8.05 17.64 15.33
N THR A 3 -7.18 17.15 14.44
CA THR A 3 -7.54 16.83 13.05
C THR A 3 -8.36 15.55 12.92
N ALA A 4 -8.13 14.55 13.78
CA ALA A 4 -8.84 13.27 13.75
C ALA A 4 -10.28 13.37 14.29
N LEU A 5 -10.54 14.28 15.24
CA LEU A 5 -11.87 14.49 15.83
C LEU A 5 -12.79 15.30 14.89
N ASN A 6 -12.24 16.24 14.12
CA ASN A 6 -13.00 16.99 13.11
C ASN A 6 -13.27 16.19 11.82
N SER A 7 -12.60 15.04 11.63
CA SER A 7 -12.77 14.15 10.47
C SER A 7 -13.76 13.01 10.71
N LEU A 8 -14.52 13.04 11.81
CA LEU A 8 -15.40 11.97 12.25
C LEU A 8 -16.70 11.85 11.43
N GLU A 9 -17.01 12.75 10.49
CA GLU A 9 -18.12 12.45 9.58
C GLU A 9 -17.80 11.20 8.74
N PRO A 10 -18.65 10.17 8.74
CA PRO A 10 -18.40 8.96 7.98
C PRO A 10 -18.27 9.31 6.50
N PHE A 11 -17.24 8.76 5.84
CA PHE A 11 -17.02 8.94 4.40
C PHE A 11 -18.24 8.57 3.53
N ARG A 12 -19.20 7.84 4.10
CA ARG A 12 -20.45 7.42 3.47
C ARG A 12 -21.46 8.56 3.25
N ASP A 13 -21.42 9.61 4.07
CA ASP A 13 -22.43 10.69 4.07
C ASP A 13 -21.83 12.08 3.71
N MET A 14 -20.54 12.15 3.37
CA MET A 14 -19.87 13.40 2.97
C MET A 14 -19.96 13.68 1.46
N ASP A 15 -20.10 14.95 1.10
CA ASP A 15 -19.90 15.42 -0.27
C ASP A 15 -18.52 15.00 -0.82
N TYR A 16 -18.48 14.55 -2.07
CA TYR A 16 -17.26 14.06 -2.72
C TYR A 16 -16.10 15.07 -2.69
N THR A 17 -16.40 16.37 -2.76
CA THR A 17 -15.40 17.45 -2.69
C THR A 17 -14.75 17.54 -1.31
N ARG A 18 -15.54 17.47 -0.23
CA ARG A 18 -15.05 17.47 1.15
C ARG A 18 -14.29 16.20 1.48
N MET A 19 -14.73 15.06 0.96
CA MET A 19 -13.99 13.80 1.06
C MET A 19 -12.61 13.93 0.40
N LEU A 20 -12.55 14.45 -0.83
CA LEU A 20 -11.28 14.65 -1.54
C LEU A 20 -10.34 15.59 -0.78
N GLU A 21 -10.84 16.72 -0.29
CA GLU A 21 -10.06 17.67 0.52
C GLU A 21 -9.46 17.00 1.75
N ARG A 22 -10.27 16.26 2.52
CA ARG A 22 -9.81 15.53 3.71
C ARG A 22 -8.81 14.43 3.38
N LEU A 23 -9.04 13.67 2.31
CA LEU A 23 -8.12 12.64 1.85
C LEU A 23 -6.75 13.24 1.47
N LEU A 24 -6.73 14.35 0.74
CA LEU A 24 -5.49 15.03 0.36
C LEU A 24 -4.74 15.58 1.57
N LEU A 25 -5.44 16.18 2.54
CA LEU A 25 -4.85 16.68 3.77
C LEU A 25 -4.25 15.55 4.64
N LEU A 26 -4.89 14.38 4.67
CA LEU A 26 -4.38 13.21 5.40
C LEU A 26 -3.32 12.42 4.62
N ALA A 27 -3.30 12.51 3.29
CA ALA A 27 -2.35 11.79 2.45
C ALA A 27 -0.90 12.21 2.72
N LEU A 28 -0.64 13.50 2.96
CA LEU A 28 0.72 14.01 3.24
C LEU A 28 1.32 13.46 4.53
N PRO A 29 0.70 13.60 5.72
CA PRO A 29 1.24 13.03 6.95
C PRO A 29 1.29 11.49 6.90
N ASN A 30 0.32 10.84 6.26
CA ASN A 30 0.35 9.40 6.02
C ASN A 30 1.57 8.99 5.16
N HIS A 31 1.85 9.74 4.09
CA HIS A 31 3.00 9.46 3.22
C HIS A 31 4.32 9.59 3.97
N VAL A 32 4.50 10.65 4.76
CA VAL A 32 5.70 10.83 5.60
C VAL A 32 5.86 9.66 6.57
N PHE A 33 4.77 9.22 7.20
CA PHE A 33 4.79 8.05 8.07
C PHE A 33 5.24 6.78 7.33
N TRP A 34 4.75 6.55 6.11
CA TRP A 34 5.16 5.41 5.29
C TRP A 34 6.64 5.45 4.88
N LEU A 35 7.19 6.64 4.58
CA LEU A 35 8.61 6.81 4.31
C LEU A 35 9.47 6.51 5.55
N LEU A 36 9.05 6.99 6.72
CA LEU A 36 9.72 6.71 7.98
C LEU A 36 9.65 5.22 8.33
N PHE A 37 8.48 4.59 8.17
CA PHE A 37 8.30 3.15 8.36
C PHE A 37 9.20 2.36 7.42
N PHE A 38 9.27 2.74 6.14
CA PHE A 38 10.15 2.10 5.17
C PHE A 38 11.62 2.16 5.63
N TYR A 39 12.11 3.35 5.99
CA TYR A 39 13.49 3.52 6.44
C TYR A 39 13.76 2.76 7.76
N PHE A 40 12.86 2.88 8.72
CA PHE A 40 12.98 2.16 9.99
C PHE A 40 13.05 0.65 9.77
N PHE A 41 12.12 0.08 8.99
CA PHE A 41 12.02 -1.36 8.80
C PHE A 41 13.10 -1.90 7.85
N PHE A 42 13.11 -1.46 6.59
CA PHE A 42 13.97 -2.03 5.55
C PHE A 42 15.43 -1.61 5.68
N HIS A 43 15.70 -0.38 6.11
CA HIS A 43 17.06 0.08 6.30
C HIS A 43 17.57 -0.28 7.70
N SER A 44 16.88 0.15 8.77
CA SER A 44 17.44 0.00 10.12
C SER A 44 17.26 -1.41 10.69
N CYS A 45 16.02 -1.92 10.77
CA CYS A 45 15.74 -3.21 11.39
C CYS A 45 16.35 -4.38 10.61
N MET A 46 16.21 -4.42 9.28
CA MET A 46 16.75 -5.53 8.48
C MET A 46 18.29 -5.54 8.47
N ASN A 47 18.96 -4.39 8.49
CA ASN A 47 20.42 -4.37 8.65
C ASN A 47 20.85 -4.75 10.06
N LEU A 48 20.11 -4.36 11.10
CA LEU A 48 20.39 -4.83 12.46
C LEU A 48 20.29 -6.37 12.54
N VAL A 49 19.19 -6.94 12.02
CA VAL A 49 19.00 -8.40 11.99
C VAL A 49 20.09 -9.07 11.15
N GLY A 50 20.42 -8.51 9.98
CA GLY A 50 21.50 -9.03 9.16
C GLY A 50 22.84 -9.04 9.90
N GLU A 51 23.12 -8.03 10.73
CA GLU A 51 24.38 -7.94 11.49
C GLU A 51 24.42 -8.98 12.61
N LEU A 52 23.34 -9.08 13.38
CA LEU A 52 23.20 -10.08 14.44
C LEU A 52 23.32 -11.51 13.89
N LEU A 53 22.77 -11.77 12.71
CA LEU A 53 22.82 -13.07 12.06
C LEU A 53 24.08 -13.29 11.20
N ARG A 54 24.97 -12.30 11.09
CA ARG A 54 26.13 -12.32 10.18
C ARG A 54 25.73 -12.64 8.74
N PHE A 55 24.55 -12.18 8.33
CA PHE A 55 24.04 -12.34 6.98
C PHE A 55 24.75 -11.32 6.07
N ALA A 56 25.36 -11.78 4.98
CA ALA A 56 26.16 -10.90 4.12
C ALA A 56 25.32 -10.14 3.07
N ASP A 57 24.20 -10.71 2.61
CA ASP A 57 23.34 -10.06 1.60
C ASP A 57 22.48 -8.98 2.27
N ARG A 58 22.79 -7.71 1.99
CA ARG A 58 22.07 -6.54 2.55
C ARG A 58 21.20 -5.83 1.53
N GLU A 59 20.96 -6.46 0.37
CA GLU A 59 20.18 -5.87 -0.71
C GLU A 59 18.67 -6.04 -0.46
N PHE A 60 18.16 -5.31 0.54
CA PHE A 60 16.74 -5.37 0.92
C PHE A 60 15.85 -4.48 0.04
N TYR A 61 16.41 -3.41 -0.53
CA TYR A 61 15.76 -2.47 -1.43
C TYR A 61 16.79 -1.84 -2.38
N GLY A 62 16.33 -1.30 -3.52
CA GLY A 62 17.13 -0.53 -4.47
C GLY A 62 16.65 0.91 -4.57
N ASP A 63 17.11 1.66 -5.58
CA ASP A 63 16.80 3.08 -5.80
C ASP A 63 15.37 3.30 -6.31
N TRP A 64 14.37 2.81 -5.58
CA TRP A 64 12.97 2.82 -5.97
C TRP A 64 12.42 4.25 -6.14
N TRP A 65 12.98 5.22 -5.42
CA TRP A 65 12.59 6.64 -5.51
C TRP A 65 12.92 7.27 -6.87
N ASN A 66 13.89 6.71 -7.59
CA ASN A 66 14.27 7.13 -8.94
C ASN A 66 13.56 6.33 -10.05
N SER A 67 12.57 5.49 -9.69
CA SER A 67 11.86 4.67 -10.67
C SER A 67 11.07 5.54 -11.65
N ASP A 68 11.21 5.27 -12.94
CA ASP A 68 10.46 5.97 -14.00
C ASP A 68 9.16 5.24 -14.38
N SER A 69 8.91 4.08 -13.77
CA SER A 69 7.75 3.23 -14.05
C SER A 69 7.32 2.46 -12.80
N ILE A 70 6.03 2.16 -12.72
CA ILE A 70 5.46 1.39 -11.60
C ILE A 70 6.08 -0.01 -11.53
N GLN A 71 6.42 -0.62 -12.67
CA GLN A 71 7.08 -1.92 -12.64
C GLN A 71 8.48 -1.84 -12.05
N GLN A 72 9.23 -0.77 -12.29
CA GLN A 72 10.55 -0.60 -11.68
C GLN A 72 10.42 -0.37 -10.18
N PHE A 73 9.47 0.46 -9.76
CA PHE A 73 9.18 0.71 -8.35
C PHE A 73 8.93 -0.59 -7.58
N TRP A 74 8.00 -1.44 -8.03
CA TRP A 74 7.66 -2.70 -7.34
C TRP A 74 8.80 -3.73 -7.32
N LYS A 75 9.80 -3.62 -8.20
CA LYS A 75 10.99 -4.48 -8.18
C LYS A 75 12.02 -4.03 -7.15
N MET A 76 12.13 -2.72 -6.95
CA MET A 76 13.17 -2.10 -6.13
C MET A 76 12.73 -1.82 -4.70
N TRP A 77 11.43 -1.68 -4.43
CA TRP A 77 10.91 -1.34 -3.10
C TRP A 77 11.20 -2.42 -2.05
N ASN A 78 10.88 -3.68 -2.35
CA ASN A 78 11.06 -4.81 -1.44
C ASN A 78 11.65 -5.99 -2.23
N ILE A 79 12.98 -6.00 -2.31
CA ILE A 79 13.73 -6.97 -3.10
C ILE A 79 13.52 -8.41 -2.59
N PRO A 80 13.49 -8.70 -1.28
CA PRO A 80 13.20 -10.05 -0.78
C PRO A 80 11.88 -10.62 -1.28
N VAL A 81 10.78 -9.86 -1.16
CA VAL A 81 9.46 -10.29 -1.65
C VAL A 81 9.46 -10.40 -3.16
N HIS A 82 10.09 -9.44 -3.86
CA HIS A 82 10.21 -9.47 -5.31
C HIS A 82 10.92 -10.73 -5.81
N ARG A 83 12.10 -11.05 -5.26
CA ARG A 83 12.89 -12.25 -5.58
C ARG A 83 12.10 -13.52 -5.25
N TRP A 84 11.40 -13.56 -4.11
CA TRP A 84 10.54 -14.68 -3.75
C TRP A 84 9.41 -14.90 -4.77
N ALA A 85 8.71 -13.84 -5.16
CA ALA A 85 7.62 -13.92 -6.13
C ALA A 85 8.11 -14.33 -7.53
N ILE A 86 9.26 -13.82 -7.96
CA ILE A 86 9.89 -14.24 -9.21
C ILE A 86 10.18 -15.74 -9.20
N ARG A 87 10.85 -16.22 -8.14
CA ARG A 87 11.32 -17.61 -8.03
C ARG A 87 10.19 -18.61 -7.89
N HIS A 88 9.19 -18.32 -7.05
CA HIS A 88 8.18 -19.31 -6.64
C HIS A 88 6.86 -19.19 -7.40
N ILE A 89 6.59 -18.06 -8.06
CA ILE A 89 5.33 -17.83 -8.76
C ILE A 89 5.60 -17.58 -10.24
N TYR A 90 6.32 -16.51 -10.56
CA TYR A 90 6.46 -16.06 -11.95
C TYR A 90 7.19 -17.09 -12.82
N HIS A 91 8.40 -17.53 -12.44
CA HIS A 91 9.17 -18.49 -13.24
C HIS A 91 8.45 -19.85 -13.39
N PRO A 92 7.90 -20.46 -12.33
CA PRO A 92 7.12 -21.70 -12.48
C PRO A 92 5.94 -21.57 -13.43
N LEU A 93 5.19 -20.46 -13.39
CA LEU A 93 4.08 -20.22 -14.33
C LEU A 93 4.60 -20.05 -15.77
N LYS A 94 5.69 -19.31 -15.95
CA LYS A 94 6.35 -19.15 -17.25
C LYS A 94 6.82 -20.48 -17.83
N LEU A 95 7.39 -21.36 -17.00
CA LEU A 95 7.83 -22.71 -17.40
C LEU A 95 6.65 -23.62 -17.78
N ARG A 96 5.47 -23.41 -17.18
CA ARG A 96 4.22 -24.10 -17.54
C ARG A 96 3.52 -23.50 -18.77
N GLY A 97 4.19 -22.64 -19.53
CA GLY A 97 3.65 -22.07 -20.77
C GLY A 97 2.76 -20.83 -20.59
N TRP A 98 2.63 -20.28 -19.39
CA TRP A 98 1.82 -19.06 -19.21
C TRP A 98 2.49 -17.88 -19.91
N HIS A 99 1.69 -17.06 -20.60
CA HIS A 99 2.20 -15.83 -21.20
C HIS A 99 2.55 -14.78 -20.12
N ARG A 100 3.40 -13.80 -20.46
CA ARG A 100 3.98 -12.83 -19.50
C ARG A 100 2.90 -12.02 -18.75
N GLY A 101 1.81 -11.66 -19.43
CA GLY A 101 0.70 -10.92 -18.83
C GLY A 101 0.03 -11.69 -17.69
N MET A 102 -0.41 -12.94 -17.95
CA MET A 102 -1.05 -13.77 -16.93
C MET A 102 -0.14 -14.07 -15.74
N ALA A 103 1.14 -14.36 -15.99
CA ALA A 103 2.08 -14.62 -14.91
C ALA A 103 2.25 -13.37 -14.01
N THR A 104 2.33 -12.18 -14.61
CA THR A 104 2.35 -10.91 -13.87
C THR A 104 1.05 -10.69 -13.10
N MET A 105 -0.11 -10.89 -13.74
CA MET A 105 -1.42 -10.76 -13.09
C MET A 105 -1.54 -11.68 -11.87
N MET A 106 -1.08 -12.93 -11.96
CA MET A 106 -1.12 -13.88 -10.84
C MET A 106 -0.25 -13.41 -9.67
N VAL A 107 0.94 -12.85 -9.94
CA VAL A 107 1.80 -12.27 -8.89
C VAL A 107 1.09 -11.09 -8.20
N PHE A 108 0.49 -10.18 -8.98
CA PHE A 108 -0.25 -9.05 -8.42
C PHE A 108 -1.50 -9.48 -7.66
N PHE A 109 -2.22 -10.51 -8.15
CA PHE A 109 -3.40 -11.06 -7.49
C PHE A 109 -3.04 -11.67 -6.14
N LEU A 110 -1.99 -12.50 -6.07
CA LEU A 110 -1.55 -13.08 -4.80
C LEU A 110 -1.02 -12.00 -3.85
N SER A 111 -0.33 -10.99 -4.37
CA SER A 111 0.08 -9.84 -3.59
C SER A 111 -1.14 -9.10 -3.02
N ALA A 112 -2.17 -8.83 -3.84
CA ALA A 112 -3.41 -8.18 -3.42
C ALA A 112 -4.10 -8.96 -2.30
N PHE A 113 -4.14 -10.29 -2.41
CA PHE A 113 -4.67 -11.17 -1.36
C PHE A 113 -3.93 -11.00 -0.03
N PHE A 114 -2.59 -11.00 -0.04
CA PHE A 114 -1.82 -10.82 1.20
C PHE A 114 -1.97 -9.42 1.80
N HIS A 115 -2.05 -8.37 0.97
CA HIS A 115 -2.28 -7.00 1.46
C HIS A 115 -3.65 -6.89 2.14
N GLU A 116 -4.69 -7.44 1.52
CA GLU A 116 -6.02 -7.50 2.12
C GLU A 116 -5.99 -8.32 3.42
N TYR A 117 -5.40 -9.52 3.40
CA TYR A 117 -5.30 -10.37 4.59
C TYR A 117 -4.62 -9.67 5.78
N LEU A 118 -3.48 -9.00 5.53
CA LEU A 118 -2.72 -8.30 6.57
C LEU A 118 -3.45 -7.08 7.16
N VAL A 119 -4.35 -6.46 6.39
CA VAL A 119 -5.11 -5.29 6.85
C VAL A 119 -6.46 -5.69 7.46
N SER A 120 -7.20 -6.57 6.79
CA SER A 120 -8.55 -6.95 7.16
C SER A 120 -8.62 -7.80 8.43
N ILE A 121 -7.69 -8.75 8.61
CA ILE A 121 -7.75 -9.69 9.74
C ILE A 121 -7.49 -8.99 11.08
N PRO A 122 -6.43 -8.18 11.26
CA PRO A 122 -6.19 -7.50 12.54
C PRO A 122 -7.30 -6.50 12.88
N LEU A 123 -7.91 -5.87 11.88
CA LEU A 123 -9.01 -4.92 12.06
C LEU A 123 -10.38 -5.60 12.18
N LEU A 124 -10.47 -6.90 11.90
CA LEU A 124 -11.73 -7.65 11.81
C LEU A 124 -12.75 -7.02 10.84
N MET A 125 -12.26 -6.38 9.78
CA MET A 125 -13.06 -5.69 8.77
C MET A 125 -12.68 -6.18 7.38
N LEU A 126 -13.62 -6.77 6.65
CA LEU A 126 -13.39 -7.21 5.27
C LEU A 126 -13.98 -6.19 4.30
N ARG A 127 -13.12 -5.33 3.74
CA ARG A 127 -13.48 -4.32 2.73
C ARG A 127 -12.44 -4.33 1.60
N PRO A 128 -12.75 -4.73 0.36
CA PRO A 128 -11.75 -5.04 -0.67
C PRO A 128 -10.97 -3.83 -1.23
N TRP A 129 -10.80 -2.74 -0.49
CA TRP A 129 -10.06 -1.53 -0.84
C TRP A 129 -8.57 -1.79 -1.05
N ALA A 130 -7.89 -2.52 -0.15
CA ALA A 130 -6.45 -2.81 -0.30
C ALA A 130 -6.22 -3.77 -1.47
N PHE A 131 -7.06 -4.81 -1.59
CA PHE A 131 -7.08 -5.70 -2.74
C PHE A 131 -7.24 -4.94 -4.06
N THR A 132 -8.26 -4.08 -4.15
CA THR A 132 -8.59 -3.30 -5.35
C THR A 132 -7.48 -2.30 -5.68
N ALA A 133 -6.95 -1.59 -4.68
CA ALA A 133 -5.82 -0.67 -4.85
C ALA A 133 -4.58 -1.36 -5.40
N MET A 134 -4.30 -2.61 -4.99
CA MET A 134 -3.18 -3.38 -5.52
C MET A 134 -3.41 -3.80 -6.98
N LEU A 135 -4.63 -4.22 -7.34
CA LEU A 135 -4.94 -4.58 -8.73
C LEU A 135 -4.88 -3.38 -9.67
N PHE A 136 -5.27 -2.18 -9.22
CA PHE A 136 -5.15 -0.94 -9.99
C PHE A 136 -3.70 -0.56 -10.33
N GLN A 137 -2.69 -1.15 -9.69
CA GLN A 137 -1.29 -0.97 -10.06
C GLN A 137 -0.95 -1.62 -11.42
N ILE A 138 -1.72 -2.61 -11.86
CA ILE A 138 -1.52 -3.27 -13.17
C ILE A 138 -1.78 -2.29 -14.33
N PRO A 139 -2.96 -1.65 -14.46
CA PRO A 139 -3.20 -0.68 -15.51
C PRO A 139 -2.29 0.55 -15.39
N LEU A 140 -2.01 1.02 -14.16
CA LEU A 140 -1.07 2.12 -13.96
C LEU A 140 0.34 1.77 -14.45
N GLY A 141 0.76 0.53 -14.23
CA GLY A 141 1.97 -0.02 -14.81
C GLY A 141 1.96 0.06 -16.34
N ILE A 142 0.88 -0.37 -16.99
CA ILE A 142 0.79 -0.31 -18.46
C ILE A 142 0.92 1.14 -18.95
N ILE A 143 0.29 2.10 -18.26
CA ILE A 143 0.39 3.54 -18.57
C ILE A 143 1.83 4.02 -18.47
N THR A 144 2.52 3.74 -17.36
CA THR A 144 3.92 4.18 -17.18
C THR A 144 4.92 3.48 -18.12
N ALA A 145 4.53 2.38 -18.76
CA ALA A 145 5.33 1.71 -19.77
C ALA A 145 5.28 2.41 -21.15
N ILE A 146 4.30 3.30 -21.37
CA ILE A 146 4.16 4.05 -22.63
C ILE A 146 5.36 5.02 -22.75
N PRO A 147 6.05 5.08 -23.91
CA PRO A 147 7.23 5.92 -24.09
C PRO A 147 7.04 7.40 -23.72
N PHE A 148 5.84 7.93 -23.93
CA PHE A 148 5.47 9.30 -23.57
C PHE A 148 5.65 9.62 -22.08
N PHE A 149 5.36 8.65 -21.20
CA PHE A 149 5.44 8.83 -19.76
C PHE A 149 6.80 8.43 -19.18
N LYS A 150 7.82 8.12 -19.98
CA LYS A 150 9.14 7.73 -19.42
C LYS A 150 9.92 8.92 -18.86
N GLY A 151 10.91 8.62 -18.02
CA GLY A 151 11.76 9.62 -17.38
C GLY A 151 11.03 10.36 -16.25
N GLN A 152 11.15 11.69 -16.22
CA GLN A 152 10.65 12.52 -15.12
C GLN A 152 9.12 12.44 -14.97
N LEU A 153 8.36 12.38 -16.06
CA LEU A 153 6.89 12.26 -16.00
C LEU A 153 6.45 10.95 -15.34
N GLY A 154 7.14 9.86 -15.64
CA GLY A 154 6.87 8.55 -15.06
C GLY A 154 7.23 8.51 -13.59
N ASN A 155 8.33 9.16 -13.21
CA ASN A 155 8.68 9.35 -11.81
C ASN A 155 7.61 10.15 -11.05
N VAL A 156 7.07 11.22 -11.63
CA VAL A 156 5.94 11.98 -11.05
C VAL A 156 4.71 11.09 -10.88
N ILE A 157 4.39 10.23 -11.86
CA ILE A 157 3.28 9.26 -11.74
C ILE A 157 3.56 8.25 -10.62
N VAL A 158 4.78 7.74 -10.51
CA VAL A 158 5.19 6.82 -9.44
C VAL A 158 4.98 7.47 -8.08
N TRP A 159 5.53 8.68 -7.86
CA TRP A 159 5.33 9.41 -6.59
C TRP A 159 3.87 9.69 -6.29
N SER A 160 3.10 10.13 -7.30
CA SER A 160 1.66 10.35 -7.15
C SER A 160 0.93 9.09 -6.70
N SER A 161 1.32 7.92 -7.25
CA SER A 161 0.75 6.63 -6.88
C SER A 161 1.12 6.16 -5.47
N ILE A 162 2.31 6.53 -4.97
CA ILE A 162 2.75 6.21 -3.60
C ILE A 162 1.98 7.09 -2.59
N VAL A 163 1.72 8.35 -2.94
CA VAL A 163 0.96 9.26 -2.07
C VAL A 163 -0.53 8.90 -2.04
N LEU A 164 -1.14 8.61 -3.20
CA LEU A 164 -2.59 8.46 -3.34
C LEU A 164 -3.10 7.02 -3.43
N GLY A 165 -2.21 6.04 -3.66
CA GLY A 165 -2.59 4.66 -3.94
C GLY A 165 -2.81 3.82 -2.68
N GLN A 166 -2.02 2.75 -2.56
CA GLN A 166 -2.12 1.75 -1.48
C GLN A 166 -2.15 2.34 -0.06
N PRO A 167 -1.29 3.31 0.30
CA PRO A 167 -1.30 3.90 1.64
C PRO A 167 -2.61 4.58 2.04
N VAL A 168 -3.34 5.16 1.08
CA VAL A 168 -4.63 5.80 1.35
C VAL A 168 -5.72 4.75 1.61
N ALA A 169 -5.70 3.62 0.90
CA ALA A 169 -6.63 2.53 1.16
C ALA A 169 -6.48 1.99 2.61
N ILE A 170 -5.25 1.89 3.11
CA ILE A 170 -4.98 1.48 4.51
C ILE A 170 -5.45 2.56 5.50
N LEU A 171 -5.25 3.84 5.18
CA LEU A 171 -5.76 4.93 5.99
C LEU A 171 -7.29 4.91 6.10
N MET A 172 -8.00 4.64 4.99
CA MET A 172 -9.46 4.51 5.00
C MET A 172 -9.92 3.39 5.92
N TYR A 173 -9.20 2.25 5.90
CA TYR A 173 -9.43 1.14 6.80
C TYR A 173 -9.30 1.53 8.28
N MET A 174 -8.22 2.23 8.63
CA MET A 174 -8.00 2.70 10.00
C MET A 174 -9.07 3.71 10.42
N HIS A 175 -9.43 4.65 9.54
CA HIS A 175 -10.48 5.63 9.82
C HIS A 175 -11.82 4.95 10.11
N ASP A 176 -12.24 3.99 9.27
CA ASP A 176 -13.50 3.27 9.45
C ASP A 176 -13.51 2.40 10.72
N TYR A 177 -12.37 1.80 11.08
CA TYR A 177 -12.21 1.07 12.33
C TYR A 177 -12.37 1.99 13.54
N TYR A 178 -11.69 3.14 13.54
CA TYR A 178 -11.81 4.13 14.61
C TYR A 178 -13.23 4.67 14.73
N TRP A 179 -13.88 4.99 13.61
CA TRP A 179 -15.27 5.46 13.58
C TRP A 179 -16.23 4.43 14.17
N THR A 180 -16.13 3.17 13.74
CA THR A 180 -17.01 2.09 14.19
C THR A 180 -16.87 1.84 15.69
N ASN A 181 -15.63 1.78 16.21
CA ASN A 181 -15.40 1.53 17.63
C ASN A 181 -15.72 2.73 18.51
N TRP A 182 -15.47 3.95 18.03
CA TRP A 182 -15.85 5.16 18.75
C TRP A 182 -17.36 5.24 18.97
N ASN A 183 -18.16 4.96 17.94
CA ASN A 183 -19.62 4.96 18.04
C ASN A 183 -20.17 3.86 18.95
N ASN A 184 -19.55 2.68 18.96
CA ASN A 184 -19.96 1.61 19.86
C ASN A 184 -19.72 2.00 21.34
N LEU A 185 -18.61 2.69 21.63
CA LEU A 185 -18.30 3.17 22.98
C LEU A 185 -19.26 4.27 23.46
N THR A 186 -19.60 5.23 22.59
CA THR A 186 -20.53 6.31 22.94
C THR A 186 -21.97 5.81 23.06
N TYR A 187 -22.42 4.90 22.19
CA TYR A 187 -23.76 4.31 22.25
C TYR A 187 -23.98 3.49 23.54
N ASN A 188 -23.01 2.65 23.93
CA ASN A 188 -23.08 1.86 25.16
C ASN A 188 -22.95 2.73 26.44
N GLY A 189 -22.26 3.86 26.35
CA GLY A 189 -22.20 4.84 27.44
C GLY A 189 -23.53 5.57 27.69
N THR A 190 -24.36 5.74 26.65
CA THR A 190 -25.70 6.37 26.79
C THR A 190 -26.80 5.39 27.25
N THR A 191 -26.62 4.09 27.08
CA THR A 191 -27.61 3.07 27.49
C THR A 191 -27.46 2.61 28.94
N THR A 192 -26.35 2.94 29.61
CA THR A 192 -26.09 2.58 31.01
C THR A 192 -26.48 3.67 32.02
N THR A 193 -27.08 4.78 31.55
CA THR A 193 -27.51 5.91 32.39
C THR A 193 -29.03 6.12 32.42
N ALA A 194 -29.83 5.09 32.15
CA ALA A 194 -31.29 5.11 32.28
C ALA A 194 -31.78 4.22 33.41
#